data_AF-A0A7S0ZCH0-F1
#
_entry.id   AF-A0A7S0ZCH0-F1
#
_cell.length_a   1.000
_cell.length_b   1.000
_cell.length_c   1.000
_cell.angle_alpha   90.00
_cell.angle_beta   90.00
_cell.angle_gamma   90.00
#
_symmetry.space_group_name_H-M   'P 1'
#
loop_
_entity.id
_entity.type
_entity.pdbx_description
1 polymer ?
#
loop_
_entity_poly.entity_id
_entity_poly.type
_entity_poly.pdbx_seq_one_letter_code
_entity_poly.pdbx_strand_id
1 'polypeptide(L)'
;SEVIQRLALRLNLTSDGSIDSEECVSKVNEVSCSEVSRFIFLIGHVAMKQLVHSERVLSVVRAKNSTVPVEKQGGKNQTLTSKDGHDGEEEEDGLSVHFGPTSGTDDREFDAAMSRVEQELVASGSFLGRFIPLVVQCARDQNAPNAVLRTCAVISLCKLMAVDGNFCSSNLQLLFSILKNAKESVVRANVIIALGDLSFRFPNLVEPWSSRIYLSLDDHDPTVRRNALMALSHLILNDMVKIKGQVVTLALRLNDSDPGIVEQVRVFFQELARKGNNLVYNVLP
;
A
#
# COMPACT_ATOMS: atom_id res chain seq x y z
N SER A 1 23.50 6.91 -19.57
CA SER A 1 22.61 8.00 -19.13
C SER A 1 23.16 8.65 -17.86
N GLU A 2 23.20 9.98 -17.78
CA GLU A 2 23.84 10.72 -16.67
C GLU A 2 23.25 10.36 -15.28
N VAL A 3 21.94 10.11 -15.20
CA VAL A 3 21.26 9.69 -13.96
C VAL A 3 21.88 8.41 -13.39
N ILE A 4 22.31 7.48 -14.25
CA ILE A 4 22.88 6.18 -13.88
C ILE A 4 24.33 6.34 -13.39
N GLN A 5 25.12 7.22 -14.02
CA GLN A 5 26.46 7.57 -13.55
C GLN A 5 26.40 8.29 -12.19
N ARG A 6 25.48 9.25 -12.04
CA ARG A 6 25.21 9.93 -10.75
C ARG A 6 24.70 8.97 -9.68
N LEU A 7 24.05 7.86 -10.03
CA LEU A 7 23.68 6.78 -9.11
C LEU A 7 24.89 5.94 -8.71
N ALA A 8 25.68 5.44 -9.66
CA ALA A 8 26.87 4.64 -9.37
C ALA A 8 27.83 5.38 -8.40
N LEU A 9 28.04 6.69 -8.66
CA LEU A 9 28.79 7.58 -7.77
C LEU A 9 28.13 7.79 -6.40
N ARG A 10 26.81 7.91 -6.31
CA ARG A 10 26.08 8.05 -5.03
C ARG A 10 25.94 6.76 -4.22
N LEU A 11 26.16 5.60 -4.85
CA LEU A 11 26.04 4.29 -4.23
C LEU A 11 27.36 3.79 -3.61
N ASN A 12 28.45 4.55 -3.73
CA ASN A 12 29.81 4.14 -3.35
C ASN A 12 30.24 2.78 -3.93
N LEU A 13 29.81 2.47 -5.16
CA LEU A 13 30.24 1.26 -5.90
C LEU A 13 31.65 1.40 -6.52
N THR A 14 32.47 2.32 -5.99
CA THR A 14 33.81 2.65 -6.47
C THR A 14 34.79 2.79 -5.31
N SER A 15 35.24 1.65 -4.78
CA SER A 15 36.46 1.55 -3.97
C SER A 15 37.10 0.17 -4.19
N ASP A 16 38.39 0.18 -4.52
CA ASP A 16 39.32 -0.95 -4.49
C ASP A 16 38.94 -2.22 -5.26
N GLY A 17 39.03 -2.11 -6.60
CA GLY A 17 39.15 -3.24 -7.51
C GLY A 17 39.82 -2.80 -8.81
N SER A 18 41.03 -3.31 -9.11
CA SER A 18 41.79 -2.94 -10.30
C SER A 18 41.20 -3.60 -11.57
N ILE A 19 40.24 -2.91 -12.19
CA ILE A 19 39.59 -3.28 -13.46
C ILE A 19 39.56 -2.01 -14.32
N ASP A 20 39.89 -2.14 -15.61
CA ASP A 20 40.14 -0.99 -16.50
C ASP A 20 38.93 -0.04 -16.59
N SER A 21 39.14 1.19 -16.13
CA SER A 21 38.08 2.17 -15.91
C SER A 21 37.40 2.62 -17.20
N GLU A 22 38.13 2.64 -18.33
CA GLU A 22 37.59 3.02 -19.63
C GLU A 22 36.64 1.96 -20.22
N GLU A 23 36.90 0.66 -20.01
CA GLU A 23 36.01 -0.42 -20.48
C GLU A 23 34.72 -0.50 -19.65
N CYS A 24 34.79 -0.16 -18.36
CA CYS A 24 33.62 -0.05 -17.49
C CYS A 24 32.77 1.19 -17.83
N VAL A 25 33.40 2.36 -18.00
CA VAL A 25 32.70 3.62 -18.33
C VAL A 25 32.04 3.56 -19.72
N SER A 26 32.65 2.90 -20.71
CA SER A 26 32.03 2.68 -22.01
C SER A 26 30.78 1.80 -21.93
N LYS A 27 30.83 0.66 -21.22
CA LYS A 27 29.65 -0.21 -20.99
C LYS A 27 28.53 0.49 -20.19
N VAL A 28 28.87 1.37 -19.25
CA VAL A 28 27.89 2.18 -18.49
C VAL A 28 27.10 3.16 -19.38
N ASN A 29 27.57 3.48 -20.59
CA ASN A 29 26.81 4.32 -21.52
C ASN A 29 25.66 3.57 -22.23
N GLU A 30 25.68 2.24 -22.31
CA GLU A 30 24.69 1.44 -23.06
C GLU A 30 23.49 0.94 -22.24
N VAL A 31 23.43 1.21 -20.93
CA VAL A 31 22.31 0.74 -20.07
C VAL A 31 20.96 1.21 -20.60
N SER A 32 20.13 0.26 -21.05
CA SER A 32 18.90 0.57 -21.78
C SER A 32 17.80 1.09 -20.86
N CYS A 33 16.87 1.88 -21.41
CA CYS A 33 15.66 2.28 -20.68
C CYS A 33 14.84 1.07 -20.20
N SER A 34 14.93 -0.09 -20.88
CA SER A 34 14.21 -1.31 -20.50
C SER A 34 14.78 -1.92 -19.20
N GLU A 35 16.10 -1.97 -19.05
CA GLU A 35 16.76 -2.46 -17.84
C GLU A 35 16.51 -1.54 -16.65
N VAL A 36 16.62 -0.22 -16.82
CA VAL A 36 16.26 0.75 -15.77
C VAL A 36 14.79 0.60 -15.36
N SER A 37 13.88 0.38 -16.31
CA SER A 37 12.46 0.14 -16.02
C SER A 37 12.26 -1.11 -15.15
N ARG A 38 12.89 -2.24 -15.52
CA ARG A 38 12.84 -3.50 -14.76
C ARG A 38 13.45 -3.36 -13.37
N PHE A 39 14.59 -2.66 -13.25
CA PHE A 39 15.28 -2.43 -11.99
C PHE A 39 14.45 -1.56 -11.03
N ILE A 40 13.90 -0.45 -11.52
CA ILE A 40 12.99 0.41 -10.75
C ILE A 40 11.74 -0.38 -10.30
N PHE A 41 11.14 -1.16 -11.20
CA PHE A 41 10.00 -2.02 -10.88
C PHE A 41 10.33 -3.06 -9.81
N LEU A 42 11.53 -3.66 -9.85
CA LEU A 42 12.01 -4.61 -8.87
C LEU A 42 12.16 -3.98 -7.48
N ILE A 43 12.67 -2.74 -7.36
CA ILE A 43 12.79 -2.02 -6.08
C ILE A 43 11.43 -1.94 -5.37
N GLY A 44 10.37 -1.53 -6.08
CA GLY A 44 9.01 -1.48 -5.52
C GLY A 44 8.47 -2.86 -5.14
N HIS A 45 8.79 -3.91 -5.90
CA HIS A 45 8.39 -5.28 -5.57
C HIS A 45 9.13 -5.86 -4.35
N VAL A 46 10.44 -5.61 -4.22
CA VAL A 46 11.23 -6.03 -3.06
C VAL A 46 10.75 -5.31 -1.81
N ALA A 47 10.45 -4.01 -1.90
CA ALA A 47 9.90 -3.24 -0.78
C ALA A 47 8.61 -3.87 -0.20
N MET A 48 7.63 -4.19 -1.05
CA MET A 48 6.41 -4.88 -0.62
C MET A 48 6.66 -6.29 -0.06
N LYS A 49 7.64 -7.02 -0.60
CA LYS A 49 7.97 -8.38 -0.09
C LYS A 49 8.71 -8.33 1.25
N GLN A 50 9.52 -7.31 1.49
CA GLN A 50 10.13 -7.08 2.80
C GLN A 50 9.07 -6.66 3.83
N LEU A 51 8.15 -5.75 3.49
CA LEU A 51 7.03 -5.36 4.37
C LEU A 51 6.22 -6.57 4.86
N VAL A 52 5.74 -7.41 3.93
CA VAL A 52 4.96 -8.61 4.28
C VAL A 52 5.80 -9.66 5.03
N HIS A 53 7.11 -9.70 4.81
CA HIS A 53 8.01 -10.54 5.61
C HIS A 53 8.12 -10.02 7.05
N SER A 54 8.30 -8.71 7.25
CA SER A 54 8.33 -8.07 8.56
C SER A 54 7.02 -8.27 9.33
N GLU A 55 5.86 -8.06 8.68
CA GLU A 55 4.53 -8.33 9.27
C GLU A 55 4.43 -9.80 9.77
N ARG A 56 4.93 -10.76 8.98
CA ARG A 56 4.96 -12.19 9.36
C ARG A 56 5.95 -12.51 10.48
N VAL A 57 7.13 -11.88 10.50
CA VAL A 57 8.13 -12.12 11.55
C VAL A 57 7.66 -11.53 12.89
N LEU A 58 7.18 -10.28 12.88
CA LEU A 58 6.70 -9.63 14.10
C LEU A 58 5.48 -10.37 14.68
N SER A 59 4.51 -10.80 13.87
CA SER A 59 3.34 -11.55 14.35
C SER A 59 3.71 -12.90 15.00
N VAL A 60 4.74 -13.60 14.50
CA VAL A 60 5.29 -14.80 15.16
C VAL A 60 6.00 -14.47 16.48
N VAL A 61 6.71 -13.34 16.57
CA VAL A 61 7.31 -12.88 17.84
C VAL A 61 6.23 -12.52 18.87
N ARG A 62 5.19 -11.78 18.45
CA ARG A 62 4.02 -11.46 19.30
C ARG A 62 3.38 -12.72 19.86
N ALA A 63 3.06 -13.69 19.01
CA ALA A 63 2.45 -14.95 19.42
C ALA A 63 3.29 -15.69 20.49
N LYS A 64 4.61 -15.76 20.31
CA LYS A 64 5.52 -16.37 21.30
C LYS A 64 5.54 -15.59 22.62
N ASN A 65 5.64 -14.27 22.58
CA ASN A 65 5.67 -13.43 23.78
C ASN A 65 4.37 -13.55 24.59
N SER A 66 3.20 -13.60 23.93
CA SER A 66 1.90 -13.82 24.59
C SER A 66 1.75 -15.22 25.20
N THR A 67 2.57 -16.21 24.81
CA THR A 67 2.56 -17.56 25.40
C THR A 67 3.50 -17.74 26.59
N VAL A 68 4.31 -16.74 26.94
CA VAL A 68 5.18 -16.79 28.14
C VAL A 68 4.30 -16.66 29.39
N PRO A 69 4.23 -17.67 30.28
CA PRO A 69 3.45 -17.55 31.51
C PRO A 69 4.12 -16.51 32.42
N VAL A 70 3.39 -15.48 32.81
CA VAL A 70 3.79 -14.63 33.94
C VAL A 70 3.85 -15.52 35.18
N GLU A 71 5.04 -15.69 35.74
CA GLU A 71 5.24 -16.52 36.94
C GLU A 71 4.36 -16.01 38.07
N LYS A 72 3.37 -16.81 38.46
CA LYS A 72 2.48 -16.49 39.59
C LYS A 72 3.27 -16.54 40.89
N GLN A 73 3.73 -15.37 41.35
CA GLN A 73 4.32 -15.22 42.67
C GLN A 73 3.37 -15.80 43.73
N GLY A 74 3.93 -16.61 44.63
CA GLY A 74 3.17 -17.66 45.31
C GLY A 74 2.17 -17.17 46.36
N GLY A 75 0.94 -17.68 46.28
CA GLY A 75 -0.05 -17.64 47.35
C GLY A 75 -0.65 -19.04 47.55
N LYS A 76 -0.33 -19.68 48.69
CA LYS A 76 -0.89 -21.01 49.04
C LYS A 76 -2.34 -20.87 49.50
N ASN A 77 -3.22 -21.75 49.04
CA ASN A 77 -3.91 -22.70 49.93
C ASN A 77 -4.69 -23.80 49.19
N GLN A 78 -5.12 -24.79 49.98
CA GLN A 78 -5.88 -26.00 49.63
C GLN A 78 -7.37 -25.65 49.36
N THR A 79 -8.27 -26.51 48.87
CA THR A 79 -8.39 -27.99 49.06
C THR A 79 -9.11 -28.67 47.89
N LEU A 80 -8.99 -30.01 47.77
CA LEU A 80 -9.61 -30.84 46.74
C LEU A 80 -11.08 -31.22 47.03
N THR A 81 -11.87 -31.50 45.99
CA THR A 81 -12.73 -32.70 45.89
C THR A 81 -13.03 -33.08 44.43
N SER A 82 -13.02 -34.39 44.16
CA SER A 82 -13.54 -35.16 43.01
C SER A 82 -14.95 -34.75 42.54
N LYS A 83 -15.51 -35.10 41.36
CA LYS A 83 -15.19 -35.96 40.17
C LYS A 83 -16.12 -35.44 39.01
N ASP A 84 -16.23 -35.90 37.75
CA ASP A 84 -15.77 -37.02 36.90
C ASP A 84 -15.88 -36.54 35.41
N GLY A 85 -15.52 -37.25 34.32
CA GLY A 85 -14.93 -38.58 34.18
C GLY A 85 -15.30 -39.37 32.90
N HIS A 86 -14.95 -38.88 31.69
CA HIS A 86 -15.00 -39.69 30.46
C HIS A 86 -14.03 -39.19 29.37
N ASP A 87 -13.46 -40.12 28.61
CA ASP A 87 -12.55 -39.87 27.48
C ASP A 87 -13.27 -39.96 26.12
N GLY A 88 -12.64 -39.40 25.08
CA GLY A 88 -13.10 -39.44 23.70
C GLY A 88 -12.13 -38.69 22.77
N GLU A 89 -11.27 -39.42 22.08
CA GLU A 89 -10.21 -38.86 21.23
C GLU A 89 -10.72 -38.56 19.81
N GLU A 90 -10.60 -37.30 19.37
CA GLU A 90 -10.56 -36.94 17.94
C GLU A 90 -9.45 -35.90 17.72
N GLU A 91 -8.46 -36.24 16.89
CA GLU A 91 -7.43 -35.30 16.42
C GLU A 91 -7.95 -34.51 15.21
N GLU A 92 -8.26 -33.22 15.37
CA GLU A 92 -8.32 -32.28 14.23
C GLU A 92 -7.18 -31.26 14.31
N ASP A 93 -6.46 -31.09 13.19
CA ASP A 93 -5.49 -30.01 12.95
C ASP A 93 -6.21 -28.66 12.71
N GLY A 94 -7.06 -28.28 13.66
CA GLY A 94 -7.84 -27.07 13.67
C GLY A 94 -7.12 -25.95 14.41
N LEU A 95 -6.19 -25.25 13.76
CA LEU A 95 -5.50 -24.08 14.33
C LEU A 95 -6.41 -22.83 14.45
N SER A 96 -7.62 -22.99 14.96
CA SER A 96 -8.51 -21.91 15.39
C SER A 96 -8.02 -21.36 16.74
N VAL A 97 -6.87 -20.67 16.73
CA VAL A 97 -6.35 -19.97 17.92
C VAL A 97 -7.32 -18.84 18.26
N HIS A 98 -8.25 -19.12 19.17
CA HIS A 98 -9.23 -18.15 19.64
C HIS A 98 -8.52 -17.20 20.63
N PHE A 99 -7.88 -16.16 20.09
CA PHE A 99 -7.18 -15.16 20.87
C PHE A 99 -8.12 -14.51 21.89
N GLY A 100 -7.81 -14.70 23.18
CA GLY A 100 -8.32 -13.82 24.24
C GLY A 100 -7.77 -12.40 24.08
N PRO A 101 -8.45 -11.38 24.63
CA PRO A 101 -8.01 -9.99 24.49
C PRO A 101 -6.63 -9.78 25.12
N THR A 102 -5.64 -9.39 24.32
CA THR A 102 -4.32 -8.97 24.80
C THR A 102 -4.39 -7.68 25.59
N SER A 103 -3.41 -7.47 26.46
CA SER A 103 -3.19 -6.22 27.16
C SER A 103 -2.95 -5.10 26.14
N GLY A 104 -3.73 -4.02 26.18
CA GLY A 104 -3.63 -2.90 25.22
C GLY A 104 -2.32 -2.08 25.29
N THR A 105 -1.37 -2.49 26.12
CA THR A 105 0.05 -2.11 26.08
C THR A 105 0.79 -2.82 24.96
N ASP A 106 0.56 -4.13 24.83
CA ASP A 106 1.33 -5.07 24.01
C ASP A 106 1.04 -4.83 22.53
N ASP A 107 -0.22 -4.48 22.22
CA ASP A 107 -0.66 -3.97 20.92
C ASP A 107 0.08 -2.69 20.51
N ARG A 108 0.27 -1.74 21.43
CA ARG A 108 0.97 -0.47 21.15
C ARG A 108 2.46 -0.66 20.96
N GLU A 109 3.08 -1.56 21.71
CA GLU A 109 4.50 -1.91 21.52
C GLU A 109 4.71 -2.66 20.19
N PHE A 110 3.78 -3.53 19.80
CA PHE A 110 3.77 -4.19 18.50
C PHE A 110 3.66 -3.19 17.34
N ASP A 111 2.68 -2.28 17.37
CA ASP A 111 2.48 -1.26 16.34
C ASP A 111 3.69 -0.31 16.26
N ALA A 112 4.25 0.09 17.41
CA ALA A 112 5.45 0.92 17.46
C ALA A 112 6.70 0.19 16.93
N ALA A 113 6.83 -1.12 17.14
CA ALA A 113 7.90 -1.93 16.57
C ALA A 113 7.74 -2.07 15.05
N MET A 114 6.51 -2.33 14.56
CA MET A 114 6.22 -2.42 13.13
C MET A 114 6.54 -1.10 12.42
N SER A 115 6.08 0.04 12.95
CA SER A 115 6.32 1.35 12.34
C SER A 115 7.81 1.74 12.28
N ARG A 116 8.64 1.25 13.22
CA ARG A 116 10.12 1.41 13.12
C ARG A 116 10.68 0.62 11.94
N VAL A 117 10.26 -0.63 11.76
CA VAL A 117 10.71 -1.47 10.64
C VAL A 117 10.25 -0.90 9.29
N GLU A 118 9.02 -0.37 9.21
CA GLU A 118 8.53 0.38 8.04
C GLU A 118 9.43 1.57 7.68
N GLN A 119 9.77 2.39 8.67
CA GLN A 119 10.66 3.54 8.49
C GLN A 119 12.08 3.12 8.10
N GLU A 120 12.64 2.08 8.74
CA GLU A 120 13.97 1.55 8.41
C GLU A 120 14.04 0.96 6.99
N LEU A 121 12.96 0.37 6.46
CA LEU A 121 12.93 -0.14 5.09
C LEU A 121 13.10 1.00 4.05
N VAL A 122 12.50 2.17 4.28
CA VAL A 122 12.60 3.32 3.35
C VAL A 122 13.69 4.34 3.69
N ALA A 123 14.27 4.29 4.89
CA ALA A 123 15.29 5.24 5.36
C ALA A 123 16.50 5.33 4.42
N SER A 124 17.07 6.52 4.23
CA SER A 124 18.18 6.78 3.30
C SER A 124 19.43 5.89 3.49
N GLY A 125 19.63 5.36 4.71
CA GLY A 125 20.71 4.42 5.04
C GLY A 125 20.40 2.95 4.74
N SER A 126 19.15 2.60 4.40
CA SER A 126 18.71 1.24 4.03
C SER A 126 19.18 0.87 2.62
N PHE A 127 19.16 -0.42 2.29
CA PHE A 127 19.44 -0.89 0.93
C PHE A 127 18.49 -0.27 -0.09
N LEU A 128 17.18 -0.26 0.19
CA LEU A 128 16.16 0.27 -0.71
C LEU A 128 16.18 1.81 -0.75
N GLY A 129 16.36 2.46 0.41
CA GLY A 129 16.37 3.92 0.57
C GLY A 129 17.37 4.64 -0.34
N ARG A 130 18.55 4.02 -0.55
CA ARG A 130 19.57 4.52 -1.50
C ARG A 130 19.05 4.68 -2.93
N PHE A 131 18.09 3.86 -3.36
CA PHE A 131 17.52 3.92 -4.71
C PHE A 131 16.24 4.74 -4.81
N ILE A 132 15.57 5.07 -3.70
CA ILE A 132 14.33 5.87 -3.71
C ILE A 132 14.46 7.20 -4.49
N PRO A 133 15.57 7.97 -4.42
CA PRO A 133 15.74 9.18 -5.22
C PRO A 133 15.62 8.97 -6.74
N LEU A 134 16.05 7.82 -7.27
CA LEU A 134 15.84 7.46 -8.68
C LEU A 134 14.36 7.28 -8.99
N VAL A 135 13.66 6.51 -8.15
CA VAL A 135 12.23 6.20 -8.34
C VAL A 135 11.40 7.49 -8.33
N VAL A 136 11.64 8.38 -7.37
CA VAL A 136 10.98 9.69 -7.27
C VAL A 136 11.32 10.58 -8.48
N GLN A 137 12.58 10.60 -8.94
CA GLN A 137 12.99 11.40 -10.10
C GLN A 137 12.31 10.90 -11.40
N CYS A 138 12.33 9.59 -11.67
CA CYS A 138 11.71 9.01 -12.86
C CYS A 138 10.17 9.04 -12.84
N ALA A 139 9.54 9.04 -11.66
CA ALA A 139 8.09 9.22 -11.54
C ALA A 139 7.66 10.68 -11.78
N ARG A 140 8.52 11.64 -11.41
CA ARG A 140 8.29 13.09 -11.56
C ARG A 140 8.48 13.59 -13.00
N ASP A 141 9.38 12.97 -13.76
CA ASP A 141 9.65 13.37 -15.14
C ASP A 141 8.48 13.06 -16.08
N GLN A 142 7.77 14.10 -16.51
CA GLN A 142 6.65 14.02 -17.45
C GLN A 142 7.10 13.98 -18.92
N ASN A 143 8.37 14.27 -19.18
CA ASN A 143 8.99 14.29 -20.51
C ASN A 143 9.93 13.09 -20.73
N ALA A 144 9.92 12.12 -19.78
CA ALA A 144 10.73 10.91 -19.86
C ALA A 144 10.51 10.21 -21.22
N PRO A 145 11.58 9.92 -22.00
CA PRO A 145 11.46 9.46 -23.38
C PRO A 145 10.88 8.03 -23.52
N ASN A 146 10.53 7.39 -22.40
CA ASN A 146 9.98 6.04 -22.36
C ASN A 146 8.84 5.95 -21.34
N ALA A 147 7.61 5.77 -21.83
CA ALA A 147 6.42 5.67 -20.99
C ALA A 147 6.41 4.43 -20.07
N VAL A 148 7.12 3.35 -20.43
CA VAL A 148 7.27 2.16 -19.58
C VAL A 148 8.13 2.49 -18.37
N LEU A 149 9.25 3.20 -18.55
CA LEU A 149 10.12 3.65 -17.47
C LEU A 149 9.34 4.50 -16.45
N ARG A 150 8.56 5.47 -16.94
CA ARG A 150 7.71 6.32 -16.09
C ARG A 150 6.63 5.51 -15.39
N THR A 151 5.97 4.56 -16.08
CA THR A 151 4.96 3.67 -15.49
C THR A 151 5.54 2.80 -14.38
N CYS A 152 6.71 2.16 -14.61
CA CYS A 152 7.42 1.38 -13.60
C CYS A 152 7.84 2.24 -12.39
N ALA A 153 8.28 3.48 -12.61
CA ALA A 153 8.64 4.41 -11.55
C ALA A 153 7.43 4.85 -10.72
N VAL A 154 6.29 5.16 -11.35
CA VAL A 154 5.05 5.51 -10.62
C VAL A 154 4.53 4.31 -9.82
N ILE A 155 4.48 3.11 -10.40
CA ILE A 155 4.08 1.89 -9.68
C ILE A 155 4.99 1.61 -8.47
N SER A 156 6.30 1.86 -8.61
CA SER A 156 7.26 1.63 -7.52
C SER A 156 7.22 2.72 -6.47
N LEU A 157 6.95 3.98 -6.86
CA LEU A 157 6.66 5.07 -5.92
C LEU A 157 5.43 4.74 -5.07
N CYS A 158 4.34 4.30 -5.69
CA CYS A 158 3.13 3.86 -4.99
C CYS A 158 3.42 2.73 -3.98
N LYS A 159 4.22 1.73 -4.38
CA LYS A 159 4.62 0.61 -3.51
C LYS A 159 5.48 1.08 -2.33
N LEU A 160 6.43 1.99 -2.55
CA LEU A 160 7.22 2.59 -1.47
C LEU A 160 6.35 3.44 -0.53
N MET A 161 5.35 4.16 -1.06
CA MET A 161 4.35 4.87 -0.25
C MET A 161 3.46 3.92 0.56
N ALA A 162 3.29 2.66 0.15
CA ALA A 162 2.55 1.65 0.92
C ALA A 162 3.39 1.03 2.05
N VAL A 163 4.71 1.27 2.10
CA VAL A 163 5.61 0.73 3.15
C VAL A 163 5.66 1.63 4.38
N ASP A 164 5.68 2.96 4.23
CA ASP A 164 5.77 3.90 5.36
C ASP A 164 4.84 5.12 5.18
N GLY A 165 4.10 5.45 6.23
CA GLY A 165 3.17 6.58 6.27
C GLY A 165 3.85 7.95 6.13
N ASN A 166 5.09 8.12 6.59
CA ASN A 166 5.80 9.40 6.49
C ASN A 166 6.26 9.67 5.05
N PHE A 167 6.77 8.63 4.37
CA PHE A 167 7.10 8.65 2.96
C PHE A 167 5.84 8.79 2.08
N CYS A 168 4.73 8.15 2.47
CA CYS A 168 3.41 8.39 1.86
C CYS A 168 3.02 9.87 1.93
N SER A 169 2.93 10.43 3.15
CA SER A 169 2.57 11.83 3.40
C SER A 169 3.41 12.81 2.57
N SER A 170 4.72 12.57 2.53
CA SER A 170 5.71 13.38 1.79
C SER A 170 5.56 13.32 0.26
N ASN A 171 4.90 12.29 -0.29
CA ASN A 171 4.75 12.07 -1.75
C ASN A 171 3.30 12.16 -2.25
N LEU A 172 2.27 12.26 -1.39
CA LEU A 172 0.87 12.37 -1.81
C LEU A 172 0.63 13.55 -2.78
N GLN A 173 1.23 14.71 -2.53
CA GLN A 173 1.12 15.85 -3.44
C GLN A 173 1.70 15.53 -4.84
N LEU A 174 2.84 14.85 -4.91
CA LEU A 174 3.44 14.40 -6.17
C LEU A 174 2.54 13.38 -6.87
N LEU A 175 1.97 12.42 -6.14
CA LEU A 175 1.09 11.39 -6.67
C LEU A 175 -0.19 11.99 -7.29
N PHE A 176 -0.86 12.93 -6.60
CA PHE A 176 -2.00 13.66 -7.16
C PHE A 176 -1.61 14.61 -8.31
N SER A 177 -0.37 15.14 -8.33
CA SER A 177 0.15 15.89 -9.48
C SER A 177 0.45 14.99 -10.69
N ILE A 178 0.83 13.73 -10.49
CA ILE A 178 0.98 12.75 -11.57
C ILE A 178 -0.40 12.36 -12.11
N LEU A 179 -1.37 12.04 -11.24
CA LEU A 179 -2.75 11.72 -11.62
C LEU A 179 -3.37 12.80 -12.53
N LYS A 180 -3.26 14.08 -12.15
CA LYS A 180 -3.85 15.19 -12.91
C LYS A 180 -3.19 15.43 -14.28
N ASN A 181 -1.88 15.19 -14.41
CA ASN A 181 -1.10 15.66 -15.56
C ASN A 181 -0.56 14.53 -16.47
N ALA A 182 -0.69 13.25 -16.10
CA ALA A 182 -0.26 12.15 -16.94
C ALA A 182 -1.18 11.99 -18.18
N LYS A 183 -0.58 12.05 -19.37
CA LYS A 183 -1.26 11.87 -20.66
C LYS A 183 -1.70 10.40 -20.83
N GLU A 184 -0.88 9.50 -20.31
CA GLU A 184 -0.98 8.06 -20.38
C GLU A 184 -2.05 7.56 -19.39
N SER A 185 -3.16 7.03 -19.91
CA SER A 185 -4.24 6.51 -19.05
C SER A 185 -3.80 5.33 -18.18
N VAL A 186 -2.88 4.50 -18.66
CA VAL A 186 -2.21 3.45 -17.87
C VAL A 186 -1.55 4.01 -16.59
N VAL A 187 -0.93 5.20 -16.65
CA VAL A 187 -0.34 5.82 -15.46
C VAL A 187 -1.43 6.29 -14.50
N ARG A 188 -2.47 6.97 -14.99
CA ARG A 188 -3.61 7.43 -14.16
C ARG A 188 -4.36 6.27 -13.51
N ALA A 189 -4.61 5.19 -14.26
CA ALA A 189 -5.26 3.97 -13.79
C ALA A 189 -4.48 3.26 -12.67
N ASN A 190 -3.15 3.17 -12.79
CA ASN A 190 -2.28 2.62 -11.74
C ASN A 190 -2.23 3.52 -10.49
N VAL A 191 -2.21 4.85 -10.66
CA VAL A 191 -2.27 5.79 -9.53
C VAL A 191 -3.60 5.68 -8.79
N ILE A 192 -4.72 5.48 -9.49
CA ILE A 192 -6.03 5.33 -8.85
C ILE A 192 -6.18 4.03 -8.06
N ILE A 193 -5.68 2.90 -8.57
CA ILE A 193 -5.61 1.64 -7.79
C ILE A 193 -4.80 1.88 -6.51
N ALA A 194 -3.59 2.44 -6.65
CA ALA A 194 -2.72 2.72 -5.51
C ALA A 194 -3.33 3.71 -4.50
N LEU A 195 -4.11 4.71 -4.94
CA LEU A 195 -4.82 5.61 -4.04
C LEU A 195 -5.96 4.89 -3.29
N GLY A 196 -6.55 3.84 -3.87
CA GLY A 196 -7.43 2.92 -3.15
C GLY A 196 -6.69 2.19 -2.02
N ASP A 197 -5.58 1.53 -2.36
CA ASP A 197 -4.74 0.77 -1.42
C ASP A 197 -4.22 1.66 -0.27
N LEU A 198 -3.71 2.86 -0.61
CA LEU A 198 -3.20 3.84 0.35
C LEU A 198 -4.31 4.46 1.20
N SER A 199 -5.53 4.61 0.69
CA SER A 199 -6.68 5.04 1.50
C SER A 199 -7.13 3.95 2.48
N PHE A 200 -6.87 2.68 2.19
CA PHE A 200 -7.11 1.58 3.13
C PHE A 200 -6.02 1.49 4.20
N ARG A 201 -4.72 1.54 3.84
CA ARG A 201 -3.61 1.45 4.81
C ARG A 201 -3.42 2.73 5.63
N PHE A 202 -3.69 3.91 5.06
CA PHE A 202 -3.44 5.22 5.70
C PHE A 202 -4.63 6.20 5.55
N PRO A 203 -5.86 5.84 6.00
CA PRO A 203 -7.07 6.63 5.77
C PRO A 203 -6.94 8.10 6.20
N ASN A 204 -6.33 8.35 7.37
CA ASN A 204 -6.14 9.71 7.91
C ASN A 204 -5.23 10.59 7.04
N LEU A 205 -4.32 10.01 6.25
CA LEU A 205 -3.48 10.76 5.33
C LEU A 205 -4.19 11.07 4.00
N VAL A 206 -5.15 10.24 3.58
CA VAL A 206 -5.81 10.35 2.27
C VAL A 206 -7.22 10.96 2.34
N GLU A 207 -7.95 10.94 3.48
CA GLU A 207 -9.26 11.64 3.63
C GLU A 207 -9.20 13.09 3.12
N PRO A 208 -8.18 13.93 3.44
CA PRO A 208 -8.09 15.31 2.96
C PRO A 208 -7.98 15.45 1.43
N TRP A 209 -7.54 14.40 0.74
CA TRP A 209 -7.37 14.38 -0.72
C TRP A 209 -8.49 13.62 -1.46
N SER A 210 -9.39 12.95 -0.72
CA SER A 210 -10.45 12.09 -1.27
C SER A 210 -11.28 12.76 -2.38
N SER A 211 -11.57 14.05 -2.27
CA SER A 211 -12.25 14.85 -3.31
C SER A 211 -11.60 14.79 -4.70
N ARG A 212 -10.27 14.60 -4.76
CA ARG A 212 -9.51 14.46 -6.02
C ARG A 212 -9.59 13.07 -6.63
N ILE A 213 -9.95 12.06 -5.84
CA ILE A 213 -10.21 10.69 -6.34
C ILE A 213 -11.54 10.70 -7.11
N TYR A 214 -12.58 11.36 -6.56
CA TYR A 214 -13.87 11.53 -7.25
C TYR A 214 -13.74 12.22 -8.63
N LEU A 215 -12.82 13.17 -8.81
CA LEU A 215 -12.56 13.80 -10.13
C LEU A 215 -12.13 12.80 -11.22
N SER A 216 -11.64 11.61 -10.85
CA SER A 216 -11.24 10.57 -11.80
C SER A 216 -12.42 9.73 -12.31
N LEU A 217 -13.63 9.96 -11.77
CA LEU A 217 -14.88 9.48 -12.36
C LEU A 217 -15.20 10.20 -13.68
N ASP A 218 -14.63 11.39 -13.92
CA ASP A 218 -14.78 12.17 -15.16
C ASP A 218 -13.59 12.03 -16.13
N ASP A 219 -12.73 11.01 -15.95
CA ASP A 219 -11.62 10.73 -16.87
C ASP A 219 -12.11 10.31 -18.28
N HIS A 220 -11.39 10.68 -19.33
CA HIS A 220 -11.75 10.29 -20.69
C HIS A 220 -11.64 8.78 -20.93
N ASP A 221 -10.71 8.10 -20.25
CA ASP A 221 -10.48 6.67 -20.42
C ASP A 221 -11.40 5.85 -19.49
N PRO A 222 -12.25 4.96 -20.02
CA PRO A 222 -13.19 4.17 -19.21
C PRO A 222 -12.50 3.19 -18.25
N THR A 223 -11.22 2.86 -18.47
CA THR A 223 -10.41 2.06 -17.53
C THR A 223 -10.10 2.86 -16.27
N VAL A 224 -9.76 4.15 -16.42
CA VAL A 224 -9.51 5.04 -15.28
C VAL A 224 -10.81 5.27 -14.50
N ARG A 225 -11.94 5.50 -15.21
CA ARG A 225 -13.27 5.63 -14.59
C ARG A 225 -13.70 4.38 -13.82
N ARG A 226 -13.56 3.18 -14.41
CA ARG A 226 -13.82 1.89 -13.71
C ARG A 226 -12.97 1.75 -12.46
N ASN A 227 -11.67 2.00 -12.54
CA ASN A 227 -10.77 1.89 -11.39
C ASN A 227 -11.15 2.89 -10.29
N ALA A 228 -11.54 4.11 -10.66
CA ALA A 228 -11.96 5.13 -9.71
C ALA A 228 -13.27 4.75 -9.02
N LEU A 229 -14.26 4.27 -9.78
CA LEU A 229 -15.50 3.73 -9.25
C LEU A 229 -15.26 2.56 -8.30
N MET A 230 -14.48 1.55 -8.72
CA MET A 230 -14.16 0.38 -7.91
C MET A 230 -13.48 0.75 -6.58
N ALA A 231 -12.48 1.63 -6.62
CA ALA A 231 -11.78 2.11 -5.43
C ALA A 231 -12.73 2.90 -4.49
N LEU A 232 -13.52 3.83 -5.04
CA LEU A 232 -14.46 4.64 -4.25
C LEU A 232 -15.59 3.78 -3.65
N SER A 233 -16.14 2.83 -4.41
CA SER A 233 -17.13 1.87 -3.90
C SER A 233 -16.57 1.06 -2.74
N HIS A 234 -15.34 0.55 -2.84
CA HIS A 234 -14.71 -0.19 -1.74
C HIS A 234 -14.47 0.70 -0.50
N LEU A 235 -13.98 1.92 -0.69
CA LEU A 235 -13.70 2.84 0.42
C LEU A 235 -14.97 3.37 1.11
N ILE A 236 -16.06 3.56 0.37
CA ILE A 236 -17.36 3.96 0.91
C ILE A 236 -18.03 2.79 1.63
N LEU A 237 -18.06 1.60 1.03
CA LEU A 237 -18.71 0.42 1.63
C LEU A 237 -17.99 -0.08 2.89
N ASN A 238 -16.71 0.26 3.09
CA ASN A 238 -15.96 0.00 4.32
C ASN A 238 -15.84 1.23 5.26
N ASP A 239 -16.62 2.30 5.05
CA ASP A 239 -16.63 3.56 5.85
C ASP A 239 -15.30 4.34 5.92
N MET A 240 -14.28 3.94 5.14
CA MET A 240 -12.95 4.57 5.08
C MET A 240 -12.99 5.98 4.48
N VAL A 241 -13.99 6.28 3.63
CA VAL A 241 -14.25 7.61 3.08
C VAL A 241 -15.68 8.03 3.39
N LYS A 242 -15.83 9.11 4.16
CA LYS A 242 -17.14 9.67 4.53
C LYS A 242 -17.87 10.20 3.29
N ILE A 243 -19.10 9.73 3.10
CA ILE A 243 -20.02 10.23 2.09
C ILE A 243 -20.35 11.71 2.40
N LYS A 244 -19.88 12.63 1.55
CA LYS A 244 -20.08 14.09 1.69
C LYS A 244 -20.47 14.69 0.34
N GLY A 245 -21.74 14.53 -0.07
CA GLY A 245 -22.31 15.04 -1.34
C GLY A 245 -21.82 14.38 -2.63
N GLN A 246 -20.59 13.87 -2.67
CA GLN A 246 -19.95 13.26 -3.85
C GLN A 246 -20.61 11.95 -4.35
N VAL A 247 -21.60 11.41 -3.65
CA VAL A 247 -22.42 10.30 -4.15
C VAL A 247 -23.30 10.72 -5.34
N VAL A 248 -23.60 12.02 -5.50
CA VAL A 248 -24.21 12.53 -6.74
C VAL A 248 -23.27 12.31 -7.93
N THR A 249 -21.96 12.52 -7.76
CA THR A 249 -20.92 12.26 -8.78
C THR A 249 -20.89 10.79 -9.20
N LEU A 250 -21.12 9.87 -8.25
CA LEU A 250 -21.27 8.43 -8.52
C LEU A 250 -22.61 8.12 -9.22
N ALA A 251 -23.72 8.72 -8.78
CA ALA A 251 -25.04 8.55 -9.41
C ALA A 251 -25.06 9.02 -10.87
N LEU A 252 -24.35 10.09 -11.21
CA LEU A 252 -24.19 10.58 -12.58
C LEU A 252 -23.50 9.56 -13.51
N ARG A 253 -22.79 8.54 -12.99
CA ARG A 253 -22.22 7.45 -13.79
C ARG A 253 -23.24 6.35 -14.16
N LEU A 254 -24.49 6.43 -13.72
CA LEU A 254 -25.60 5.65 -14.31
C LEU A 254 -25.86 6.02 -15.79
N ASN A 255 -25.37 7.17 -16.23
CA ASN A 255 -25.43 7.67 -17.61
C ASN A 255 -24.06 7.60 -18.32
N ASP A 256 -23.12 6.77 -17.85
CA ASP A 256 -21.83 6.59 -18.53
C ASP A 256 -22.00 5.91 -19.89
N SER A 257 -21.10 6.22 -20.84
CA SER A 257 -21.03 5.57 -22.14
C SER A 257 -20.62 4.10 -22.08
N ASP A 258 -19.98 3.68 -20.98
CA ASP A 258 -19.55 2.30 -20.77
C ASP A 258 -20.59 1.52 -19.93
N PRO A 259 -21.23 0.46 -20.48
CA PRO A 259 -22.28 -0.27 -19.78
C PRO A 259 -21.76 -1.05 -18.56
N GLY A 260 -20.46 -1.38 -18.52
CA GLY A 260 -19.84 -2.01 -17.35
C GLY A 260 -19.66 -1.05 -16.19
N ILE A 261 -19.45 0.26 -16.47
CA ILE A 261 -19.50 1.30 -15.44
C ILE A 261 -20.93 1.43 -14.92
N VAL A 262 -21.92 1.56 -15.81
CA VAL A 262 -23.34 1.69 -15.42
C VAL A 262 -23.79 0.54 -14.52
N GLU A 263 -23.42 -0.71 -14.83
CA GLU A 263 -23.77 -1.86 -13.99
C GLU A 263 -23.03 -1.86 -12.64
N GLN A 264 -21.73 -1.51 -12.62
CA GLN A 264 -20.97 -1.40 -11.38
C GLN A 264 -21.56 -0.32 -10.44
N VAL A 265 -22.11 0.77 -10.99
CA VAL A 265 -22.83 1.78 -10.20
C VAL A 265 -24.14 1.22 -9.62
N ARG A 266 -24.89 0.41 -10.38
CA ARG A 266 -26.13 -0.24 -9.87
C ARG A 266 -25.84 -1.16 -8.70
N VAL A 267 -24.83 -2.03 -8.83
CA VAL A 267 -24.39 -2.94 -7.75
C VAL A 267 -23.93 -2.14 -6.52
N PHE A 268 -23.17 -1.06 -6.71
CA PHE A 268 -22.76 -0.19 -5.60
C PHE A 268 -23.95 0.42 -4.83
N PHE A 269 -24.97 0.93 -5.52
CA PHE A 269 -26.16 1.49 -4.85
C PHE A 269 -27.03 0.43 -4.18
N GLN A 270 -27.12 -0.79 -4.73
CA GLN A 270 -27.79 -1.92 -4.09
C GLN A 270 -27.10 -2.31 -2.78
N GLU A 271 -25.77 -2.44 -2.77
CA GLU A 271 -24.99 -2.75 -1.57
C GLU A 271 -25.02 -1.61 -0.54
N LEU A 272 -24.97 -0.35 -0.99
CA LEU A 272 -25.10 0.81 -0.11
C LEU A 272 -26.48 0.89 0.57
N ALA A 273 -27.55 0.50 -0.15
CA ALA A 273 -28.88 0.37 0.43
C ALA A 273 -28.96 -0.81 1.42
N ARG A 274 -28.37 -1.97 1.08
CA ARG A 274 -28.28 -3.15 1.95
C ARG A 274 -27.54 -2.88 3.26
N LYS A 275 -26.61 -1.91 3.27
CA LYS A 275 -25.90 -1.45 4.48
C LYS A 275 -26.75 -0.62 5.46
N GLY A 276 -28.01 -0.28 5.12
CA GLY A 276 -29.08 0.00 6.09
C GLY A 276 -29.11 1.37 6.80
N ASN A 277 -28.15 2.26 6.58
CA ASN A 277 -27.98 3.50 7.39
C ASN A 277 -28.73 4.76 6.88
N ASN A 278 -29.77 4.64 6.05
CA ASN A 278 -30.47 5.78 5.39
C ASN A 278 -29.55 6.74 4.60
N LEU A 279 -28.29 6.38 4.36
CA LEU A 279 -27.27 7.23 3.72
C LEU A 279 -27.68 7.71 2.32
N VAL A 280 -28.44 6.91 1.57
CA VAL A 280 -28.97 7.28 0.25
C VAL A 280 -29.95 8.46 0.37
N TYR A 281 -30.88 8.41 1.33
CA TYR A 281 -31.88 9.46 1.56
C TYR A 281 -31.30 10.72 2.22
N ASN A 282 -30.21 10.61 2.97
CA ASN A 282 -29.55 11.74 3.63
C ASN A 282 -28.52 12.47 2.74
N VAL A 283 -28.30 12.02 1.50
CA VAL A 283 -27.21 12.50 0.62
C VAL A 283 -27.68 12.84 -0.80
N LEU A 284 -28.79 12.26 -1.26
CA LEU A 284 -29.50 12.79 -2.43
C LEU A 284 -30.26 14.08 -2.02
N PRO A 285 -30.15 15.17 -2.80
CA PRO A 285 -30.85 16.43 -2.54
C PRO A 285 -32.33 16.40 -2.98
#